data_AF-A0A1F4S1Y6-F1
#
_entry.id   AF-A0A1F4S1Y6-F1
#
_cell.length_a   1.000
_cell.length_b   1.000
_cell.length_c   1.000
_cell.angle_alpha   90.00
_cell.angle_beta   90.00
_cell.angle_gamma   90.00
#
_symmetry.space_group_name_H-M   'P 1'
#
loop_
_entity.id
_entity.type
_entity.pdbx_description
1 polymer ?
#
loop_
_entity_poly.entity_id
_entity_poly.type
_entity_poly.pdbx_seq_one_letter_code
_entity_poly.pdbx_strand_id
1 'polypeptide(L)'
;MKTSKIDQFKAELSRIEKYAKAKNIEQLRLSLHDFYKLPLHEYGQENSQTVADLWDKFFSLMLKLIRWDDIQIKNSAFHNIKIGLWSEKLSNRIDTHFNKILPVFGVIFEEKQEWFLEFFDYFIYFLETPHPLINKWLNDIEKGKTAPHLQKNYIEAAKIFYFYPKKTWDEAKYFLFSALDHSDILVRAYAAKVLGMWYYNHATENLSPSLKETIKYLTEREINRPGIAGPFISEYYLNMEIELFEKESGLNIKEWIFEILEKRKTAEPDTLPCSNGLDFYSHEIFSTREELLHLIKIGQIAIAQESAGDNNLDFKKILLEIKDHDDPKVIRDVSFALASYYKTIHPKGQKLGMVKVFNHLPNIEIILLNFDINTASYWHSILISPKKPKDNFTDKKAWELIEWLLPPSIRGKELHRSPWDDEQLKQVAPKYPWTYVTYTNRASIRLDGSNSDKIWKKITINSILPLFLWDPETLLNFEILPQI
;
A
#
# COMPACT_ATOMS: atom_id res chain seq x y z
N MET A 1 -8.20 10.69 -42.27
CA MET A 1 -7.38 11.83 -41.82
C MET A 1 -7.07 11.62 -40.35
N LYS A 2 -5.79 11.62 -39.92
CA LYS A 2 -5.46 11.59 -38.49
C LYS A 2 -5.91 12.93 -37.90
N THR A 3 -6.84 12.92 -36.96
CA THR A 3 -7.23 14.11 -36.18
C THR A 3 -5.98 14.76 -35.61
N SER A 4 -5.86 16.09 -35.72
CA SER A 4 -4.68 16.77 -35.18
C SER A 4 -4.59 16.54 -33.67
N LYS A 5 -3.37 16.51 -33.16
CA LYS A 5 -3.06 16.36 -31.73
C LYS A 5 -3.82 17.41 -30.89
N ILE A 6 -3.88 18.65 -31.34
CA ILE A 6 -4.60 19.75 -30.67
C ILE A 6 -6.11 19.51 -30.66
N ASP A 7 -6.68 19.01 -31.77
CA ASP A 7 -8.12 18.73 -31.86
C ASP A 7 -8.53 17.63 -30.88
N GLN A 8 -7.66 16.64 -30.62
CA GLN A 8 -7.89 15.62 -29.60
C GLN A 8 -7.93 16.22 -28.20
N PHE A 9 -6.94 17.05 -27.83
CA PHE A 9 -6.92 17.73 -26.52
C PHE A 9 -8.18 18.61 -26.33
N LYS A 10 -8.55 19.38 -27.37
CA LYS A 10 -9.76 20.21 -27.35
C LYS A 10 -11.05 19.39 -27.21
N ALA A 11 -11.15 18.28 -27.94
CA ALA A 11 -12.31 17.39 -27.89
C ALA A 11 -12.47 16.77 -26.49
N GLU A 12 -11.37 16.30 -25.91
CA GLU A 12 -11.37 15.69 -24.58
C GLU A 12 -11.72 16.69 -23.47
N LEU A 13 -11.16 17.89 -23.49
CA LEU A 13 -11.58 18.96 -22.56
C LEU A 13 -13.06 19.29 -22.68
N SER A 14 -13.57 19.37 -23.91
CA SER A 14 -14.99 19.66 -24.17
C SER A 14 -15.90 18.53 -23.69
N ARG A 15 -15.44 17.27 -23.79
CA ARG A 15 -16.11 16.08 -23.28
C ARG A 15 -16.23 16.11 -21.76
N ILE A 16 -15.12 16.37 -21.06
CA ILE A 16 -15.11 16.50 -19.59
C ILE A 16 -16.02 17.65 -19.14
N GLU A 17 -15.93 18.82 -19.79
CA GLU A 17 -16.77 19.97 -19.44
C GLU A 17 -18.26 19.68 -19.65
N LYS A 18 -18.63 19.00 -20.75
CA LYS A 18 -20.00 18.56 -21.01
C LYS A 18 -20.53 17.66 -19.89
N TYR A 19 -19.76 16.65 -19.48
CA TYR A 19 -20.20 15.73 -18.44
C TYR A 19 -20.22 16.36 -17.04
N ALA A 20 -19.26 17.25 -16.74
CA ALA A 20 -19.27 18.05 -15.53
C ALA A 20 -20.50 18.97 -15.45
N LYS A 21 -20.85 19.67 -16.53
CA LYS A 21 -22.05 20.52 -16.59
C LYS A 21 -23.34 19.71 -16.45
N ALA A 22 -23.38 18.52 -17.04
CA ALA A 22 -24.52 17.61 -16.94
C ALA A 22 -24.59 16.87 -15.59
N LYS A 23 -23.58 17.02 -14.71
CA LYS A 23 -23.40 16.21 -13.48
C LYS A 23 -23.48 14.69 -13.75
N ASN A 24 -23.02 14.25 -14.92
CA ASN A 24 -22.95 12.83 -15.25
C ASN A 24 -21.66 12.24 -14.67
N ILE A 25 -21.74 11.80 -13.41
CA ILE A 25 -20.60 11.33 -12.62
C ILE A 25 -19.86 10.17 -13.28
N GLU A 26 -20.59 9.18 -13.79
CA GLU A 26 -20.00 7.98 -14.41
C GLU A 26 -19.18 8.34 -15.64
N GLN A 27 -19.76 9.10 -16.57
CA GLN A 27 -19.07 9.50 -17.79
C GLN A 27 -17.93 10.47 -17.52
N LEU A 28 -18.07 11.32 -16.49
CA LEU A 28 -17.01 12.23 -16.06
C LEU A 28 -15.80 11.46 -15.50
N ARG A 29 -16.02 10.46 -14.64
CA ARG A 29 -14.96 9.58 -14.11
C ARG A 29 -14.20 8.88 -15.23
N LEU A 30 -14.92 8.27 -16.18
CA LEU A 30 -14.31 7.64 -17.35
C LEU A 30 -13.52 8.65 -18.19
N SER A 31 -14.07 9.84 -18.44
CA SER A 31 -13.38 10.86 -19.25
C SER A 31 -12.11 11.37 -18.57
N LEU A 32 -12.13 11.55 -17.25
CA LEU A 32 -10.95 11.98 -16.48
C LEU A 32 -9.89 10.88 -16.40
N HIS A 33 -10.32 9.61 -16.29
CA HIS A 33 -9.41 8.48 -16.35
C HIS A 33 -8.79 8.35 -17.73
N ASP A 34 -9.53 8.50 -18.82
CA ASP A 34 -8.92 8.42 -20.16
C ASP A 34 -8.00 9.61 -20.49
N PHE A 35 -8.16 10.73 -19.79
CA PHE A 35 -7.42 11.96 -20.09
C PHE A 35 -5.90 11.83 -19.93
N TYR A 36 -5.41 11.04 -18.96
CA TYR A 36 -3.96 10.85 -18.78
C TYR A 36 -3.28 10.16 -19.97
N LYS A 37 -4.07 9.47 -20.83
CA LYS A 37 -3.57 8.79 -22.03
C LYS A 37 -3.19 9.78 -23.14
N LEU A 38 -3.61 11.04 -23.03
CA LEU A 38 -3.19 12.08 -23.94
C LEU A 38 -1.71 12.42 -23.69
N PRO A 39 -0.86 12.50 -24.72
CA PRO A 39 0.54 12.88 -24.59
C PRO A 39 0.67 14.39 -24.30
N LEU A 40 0.31 14.82 -23.09
CA LEU A 40 0.19 16.24 -22.73
C LEU A 40 1.49 17.03 -22.96
N HIS A 41 2.64 16.39 -22.74
CA HIS A 41 3.96 16.95 -22.97
C HIS A 41 4.22 17.33 -24.44
N GLU A 42 3.64 16.60 -25.39
CA GLU A 42 3.81 16.89 -26.82
C GLU A 42 3.01 18.13 -27.25
N TYR A 43 1.88 18.42 -26.59
CA TYR A 43 1.13 19.67 -26.86
C TYR A 43 1.81 20.89 -26.23
N GLY A 44 2.65 20.69 -25.22
CA GLY A 44 3.33 21.78 -24.52
C GLY A 44 4.41 22.48 -25.35
N GLN A 45 5.00 21.78 -26.32
CA GLN A 45 6.07 22.30 -27.18
C GLN A 45 5.58 23.26 -28.27
N GLU A 46 4.27 23.28 -28.54
CA GLU A 46 3.70 24.17 -29.54
C GLU A 46 3.42 25.56 -28.94
N ASN A 47 4.10 26.57 -29.47
CA ASN A 47 3.95 27.96 -29.04
C ASN A 47 2.88 28.68 -29.87
N SER A 48 1.61 28.33 -29.65
CA SER A 48 0.46 28.99 -30.28
C SER A 48 -0.55 29.47 -29.22
N GLN A 49 -1.25 30.58 -29.51
CA GLN A 49 -2.28 31.12 -28.60
C GLN A 49 -3.37 30.09 -28.32
N THR A 50 -3.75 29.31 -29.34
CA THR A 50 -4.73 28.22 -29.22
C THR A 50 -4.32 27.21 -28.14
N VAL A 51 -3.04 26.83 -28.10
CA VAL A 51 -2.53 25.88 -27.11
C VAL A 51 -2.51 26.51 -25.72
N ALA A 52 -2.11 27.78 -25.59
CA ALA A 52 -2.16 28.50 -24.32
C ALA A 52 -3.59 28.55 -23.75
N ASP A 53 -4.59 28.86 -24.57
CA ASP A 53 -5.99 28.91 -24.16
C ASP A 53 -6.51 27.53 -23.70
N LEU A 54 -6.06 26.45 -24.34
CA LEU A 54 -6.40 25.07 -23.94
C LEU A 54 -5.80 24.71 -22.58
N TRP A 55 -4.57 25.13 -22.29
CA TRP A 55 -3.94 24.94 -20.99
C TRP A 55 -4.64 25.72 -19.87
N ASP A 56 -4.98 27.00 -20.11
CA ASP A 56 -5.76 27.79 -19.17
C ASP A 56 -7.12 27.15 -18.87
N LYS A 57 -7.80 26.65 -19.93
CA LYS A 57 -9.06 25.92 -19.79
C LYS A 57 -8.89 24.62 -19.01
N PHE A 58 -7.83 23.86 -19.30
CA PHE A 58 -7.51 22.60 -18.62
C PHE A 58 -7.33 22.81 -17.11
N PHE A 59 -6.41 23.69 -16.70
CA PHE A 59 -6.16 23.92 -15.28
C PHE A 59 -7.39 24.50 -14.58
N SER A 60 -8.09 25.43 -15.22
CA SER A 60 -9.34 25.98 -14.67
C SER A 60 -10.41 24.90 -14.44
N LEU A 61 -10.53 23.93 -15.35
CA LEU A 61 -11.48 22.83 -15.22
C LEU A 61 -11.05 21.86 -14.12
N MET A 62 -9.79 21.44 -14.09
CA MET A 62 -9.29 20.51 -13.06
C MET A 62 -9.36 21.12 -11.65
N LEU A 63 -9.01 22.39 -11.48
CA LEU A 63 -9.11 23.10 -10.20
C LEU A 63 -10.56 23.27 -9.70
N LYS A 64 -11.55 23.23 -10.60
CA LYS A 64 -12.96 23.13 -10.21
C LYS A 64 -13.33 21.71 -9.78
N LEU A 65 -12.90 20.70 -10.54
CA LEU A 65 -13.24 19.30 -10.31
C LEU A 65 -12.61 18.74 -9.03
N ILE A 66 -11.41 19.17 -8.66
CA ILE A 66 -10.74 18.75 -7.43
C ILE A 66 -11.48 19.18 -6.13
N ARG A 67 -12.46 20.07 -6.24
CA ARG A 67 -13.32 20.52 -5.13
C ARG A 67 -14.65 19.78 -5.04
N TRP A 68 -14.89 18.79 -5.90
CA TRP A 68 -16.13 18.00 -5.88
C TRP A 68 -16.11 16.96 -4.77
N ASP A 69 -17.25 16.62 -4.19
CA ASP A 69 -17.31 15.63 -3.09
C ASP A 69 -16.91 14.21 -3.52
N ASP A 70 -16.99 13.92 -4.83
CA ASP A 70 -16.66 12.62 -5.40
C ASP A 70 -15.15 12.33 -5.38
N ILE A 71 -14.72 11.35 -4.58
CA ILE A 71 -13.30 11.09 -4.33
C ILE A 71 -12.54 10.69 -5.61
N GLN A 72 -13.17 9.96 -6.54
CA GLN A 72 -12.50 9.56 -7.76
C GLN A 72 -12.29 10.73 -8.71
N ILE A 73 -13.26 11.64 -8.77
CA ILE A 73 -13.12 12.89 -9.53
C ILE A 73 -12.01 13.74 -8.91
N LYS A 74 -11.96 13.88 -7.57
CA LYS A 74 -10.87 14.58 -6.87
C LYS A 74 -9.50 13.98 -7.20
N ASN A 75 -9.34 12.67 -7.05
CA ASN A 75 -8.09 11.95 -7.34
C ASN A 75 -7.67 12.12 -8.80
N SER A 76 -8.60 11.95 -9.73
CA SER A 76 -8.31 12.05 -11.15
C SER A 76 -7.95 13.49 -11.52
N ALA A 77 -8.64 14.50 -10.97
CA ALA A 77 -8.30 15.90 -11.18
C ALA A 77 -6.91 16.22 -10.62
N PHE A 78 -6.58 15.76 -9.41
CA PHE A 78 -5.27 15.93 -8.80
C PHE A 78 -4.15 15.30 -9.64
N HIS A 79 -4.33 14.04 -10.06
CA HIS A 79 -3.40 13.34 -10.93
C HIS A 79 -3.19 14.07 -12.27
N ASN A 80 -4.28 14.50 -12.92
CA ASN A 80 -4.20 15.26 -14.17
C ASN A 80 -3.48 16.61 -13.99
N ILE A 81 -3.72 17.34 -12.88
CA ILE A 81 -2.98 18.58 -12.59
C ILE A 81 -1.48 18.30 -12.48
N LYS A 82 -1.08 17.22 -11.81
CA LYS A 82 0.35 16.82 -11.71
C LYS A 82 0.97 16.56 -13.09
N ILE A 83 0.28 15.81 -13.96
CA ILE A 83 0.75 15.56 -15.34
C ILE A 83 0.82 16.86 -16.14
N GLY A 84 -0.19 17.73 -15.99
CA GLY A 84 -0.22 19.02 -16.68
C GLY A 84 0.96 19.90 -16.28
N LEU A 85 1.22 20.02 -14.98
CA LEU A 85 2.38 20.72 -14.46
C LEU A 85 3.71 20.14 -14.96
N TRP A 86 3.85 18.82 -14.96
CA TRP A 86 5.03 18.14 -15.50
C TRP A 86 5.23 18.46 -17.00
N SER A 87 4.14 18.51 -17.76
CA SER A 87 4.17 18.87 -19.18
C SER A 87 4.58 20.34 -19.40
N GLU A 88 4.12 21.26 -18.53
CA GLU A 88 4.57 22.65 -18.56
C GLU A 88 6.05 22.80 -18.21
N LYS A 89 6.55 22.01 -17.25
CA LYS A 89 7.98 21.96 -16.89
C LYS A 89 8.82 21.52 -18.09
N LEU A 90 8.44 20.43 -18.78
CA LEU A 90 9.12 19.97 -20.01
C LEU A 90 9.11 20.99 -21.15
N SER A 91 8.19 21.96 -21.09
CA SER A 91 8.03 23.02 -22.09
C SER A 91 8.60 24.37 -21.63
N ASN A 92 9.29 24.43 -20.49
CA ASN A 92 9.81 25.66 -19.87
C ASN A 92 8.75 26.75 -19.61
N ARG A 93 7.53 26.36 -19.21
CA ARG A 93 6.39 27.26 -18.94
C ARG A 93 5.81 27.14 -17.52
N ILE A 94 6.56 26.55 -16.59
CA ILE A 94 6.09 26.21 -15.25
C ILE A 94 5.40 27.38 -14.54
N ASP A 95 5.89 28.61 -14.68
CA ASP A 95 5.35 29.80 -13.99
C ASP A 95 3.94 30.22 -14.42
N THR A 96 3.46 29.73 -15.56
CA THR A 96 2.23 30.20 -16.20
C THR A 96 1.01 29.93 -15.33
N HIS A 97 0.88 28.69 -14.84
CA HIS A 97 -0.28 28.26 -14.07
C HIS A 97 0.03 27.95 -12.61
N PHE A 98 1.31 27.80 -12.26
CA PHE A 98 1.72 27.43 -10.90
C PHE A 98 1.15 28.38 -9.84
N ASN A 99 1.22 29.69 -10.08
CA ASN A 99 0.68 30.71 -9.17
C ASN A 99 -0.83 30.58 -8.93
N LYS A 100 -1.59 30.07 -9.91
CA LYS A 100 -3.05 29.86 -9.79
C LYS A 100 -3.36 28.55 -9.04
N ILE A 101 -2.48 27.55 -9.13
CA ILE A 101 -2.67 26.22 -8.57
C ILE A 101 -2.35 26.19 -7.07
N LEU A 102 -1.25 26.80 -6.65
CA LEU A 102 -0.75 26.74 -5.27
C LEU A 102 -1.78 27.14 -4.19
N PRO A 103 -2.60 28.20 -4.36
CA PRO A 103 -3.62 28.55 -3.36
C PRO A 103 -4.73 27.49 -3.26
N VAL A 104 -5.12 26.88 -4.38
CA VAL A 104 -6.15 25.83 -4.40
C VAL A 104 -5.62 24.57 -3.72
N PHE A 105 -4.38 24.22 -4.01
CA PHE A 105 -3.67 23.09 -3.41
C PHE A 105 -3.53 23.25 -1.90
N GLY A 106 -3.26 24.45 -1.40
CA GLY A 106 -3.22 24.72 0.05
C GLY A 106 -4.48 24.23 0.79
N VAL A 107 -5.68 24.50 0.26
CA VAL A 107 -6.94 24.03 0.87
C VAL A 107 -7.08 22.52 0.79
N ILE A 108 -6.75 21.92 -0.35
CA ILE A 108 -6.88 20.47 -0.56
C ILE A 108 -5.94 19.70 0.36
N PHE A 109 -4.74 20.21 0.57
CA PHE A 109 -3.75 19.57 1.42
C PHE A 109 -4.10 19.62 2.91
N GLU A 110 -4.97 20.54 3.35
CA GLU A 110 -5.53 20.47 4.71
C GLU A 110 -6.52 19.30 4.86
N GLU A 111 -7.31 19.02 3.81
CA GLU A 111 -8.23 17.87 3.78
C GLU A 111 -7.49 16.53 3.59
N LYS A 112 -6.40 16.54 2.82
CA LYS A 112 -5.63 15.39 2.35
C LYS A 112 -4.13 15.66 2.42
N GLN A 113 -3.58 15.57 3.63
CA GLN A 113 -2.19 15.93 3.91
C GLN A 113 -1.19 15.03 3.17
N GLU A 114 -1.52 13.76 2.96
CA GLU A 114 -0.72 12.82 2.17
C GLU A 114 -0.49 13.30 0.73
N TRP A 115 -1.44 14.04 0.14
CA TRP A 115 -1.28 14.58 -1.21
C TRP A 115 -0.27 15.72 -1.29
N PHE A 116 -0.03 16.39 -0.16
CA PHE A 116 1.03 17.38 -0.09
C PHE A 116 2.38 16.72 -0.41
N LEU A 117 2.69 15.62 0.27
CA LEU A 117 3.93 14.88 0.07
C LEU A 117 3.97 14.19 -1.31
N GLU A 118 2.85 13.61 -1.76
CA GLU A 118 2.74 13.02 -3.11
C GLU A 118 3.01 14.06 -4.21
N PHE A 119 2.62 15.32 -4.00
CA PHE A 119 2.96 16.41 -4.91
C PHE A 119 4.46 16.69 -4.94
N PHE A 120 5.15 16.64 -3.79
CA PHE A 120 6.60 16.81 -3.72
C PHE A 120 7.36 15.66 -4.39
N ASP A 121 6.95 14.42 -4.14
CA ASP A 121 7.56 13.23 -4.76
C ASP A 121 7.40 13.23 -6.28
N TYR A 122 6.19 13.53 -6.78
CA TYR A 122 5.92 13.41 -8.21
C TYR A 122 6.40 14.60 -9.04
N PHE A 123 6.14 15.82 -8.58
CA PHE A 123 6.33 17.01 -9.42
C PHE A 123 7.66 17.69 -9.14
N ILE A 124 7.99 17.84 -7.86
CA ILE A 124 9.07 18.72 -7.42
C ILE A 124 10.43 18.02 -7.47
N TYR A 125 10.46 16.69 -7.41
CA TYR A 125 11.66 15.88 -7.68
C TYR A 125 12.37 16.31 -8.97
N PHE A 126 11.60 16.63 -10.01
CA PHE A 126 12.13 16.99 -11.32
C PHE A 126 12.69 18.41 -11.41
N LEU A 127 12.59 19.25 -10.38
CA LEU A 127 13.16 20.61 -10.42
C LEU A 127 14.64 20.57 -10.08
N GLU A 128 15.48 20.98 -11.03
CA GLU A 128 16.94 21.02 -10.88
C GLU A 128 17.39 21.93 -9.74
N THR A 129 16.69 23.06 -9.56
CA THR A 129 16.99 24.03 -8.48
C THR A 129 15.71 24.37 -7.71
N PRO A 130 15.84 24.82 -6.43
CA PRO A 130 14.69 25.29 -5.68
C PRO A 130 14.05 26.51 -6.38
N HIS A 131 12.82 26.33 -6.82
CA HIS A 131 12.03 27.30 -7.55
C HIS A 131 11.53 28.42 -6.63
N PRO A 132 11.72 29.71 -6.97
CA PRO A 132 11.34 30.84 -6.10
C PRO A 132 9.88 30.83 -5.65
N LEU A 133 8.95 30.45 -6.53
CA LEU A 133 7.51 30.35 -6.20
C LEU A 133 7.23 29.27 -5.15
N ILE A 134 7.87 28.10 -5.24
CA ILE A 134 7.71 27.02 -4.27
C ILE A 134 8.35 27.42 -2.95
N ASN A 135 9.54 28.02 -2.98
CA ASN A 135 10.21 28.52 -1.77
C ASN A 135 9.32 29.51 -1.01
N LYS A 136 8.73 30.47 -1.75
CA LYS A 136 7.80 31.44 -1.17
C LYS A 136 6.57 30.75 -0.58
N TRP A 137 5.96 29.83 -1.33
CA TRP A 137 4.76 29.13 -0.90
C TRP A 137 4.99 28.22 0.32
N LEU A 138 6.07 27.44 0.35
CA LEU A 138 6.48 26.67 1.53
C LEU A 138 6.71 27.56 2.75
N ASN A 139 7.37 28.72 2.57
CA ASN A 139 7.55 29.68 3.65
C ASN A 139 6.23 30.30 4.12
N ASP A 140 5.27 30.52 3.23
CA ASP A 140 3.95 31.02 3.57
C ASP A 140 3.11 29.95 4.29
N ILE A 141 3.25 28.67 3.93
CA ILE A 141 2.67 27.52 4.66
C ILE A 141 3.27 27.42 6.07
N GLU A 142 4.60 27.45 6.19
CA GLU A 142 5.28 27.35 7.50
C GLU A 142 4.90 28.49 8.45
N LYS A 143 4.59 29.67 7.90
CA LYS A 143 4.08 30.84 8.65
C LYS A 143 2.57 30.81 8.88
N GLY A 144 1.86 29.77 8.45
CA GLY A 144 0.42 29.62 8.60
C GLY A 144 -0.41 30.60 7.77
N LYS A 145 0.15 31.21 6.72
CA LYS A 145 -0.58 32.12 5.83
C LYS A 145 -1.43 31.39 4.79
N THR A 146 -0.99 30.20 4.39
CA THR A 146 -1.69 29.31 3.46
C THR A 146 -1.66 27.91 4.04
N ALA A 147 -2.75 27.15 3.95
CA ALA A 147 -2.86 25.83 4.57
C ALA A 147 -2.49 25.80 6.08
N PRO A 148 -3.02 26.71 6.94
CA PRO A 148 -2.71 26.77 8.37
C PRO A 148 -2.92 25.47 9.16
N HIS A 149 -3.73 24.53 8.66
CA HIS A 149 -4.03 23.26 9.31
C HIS A 149 -3.15 22.09 8.84
N LEU A 150 -2.24 22.30 7.88
CA LEU A 150 -1.28 21.28 7.46
C LEU A 150 -0.30 20.99 8.61
N GLN A 151 -0.12 19.71 8.95
CA GLN A 151 0.72 19.35 10.08
C GLN A 151 2.21 19.60 9.78
N LYS A 152 2.96 19.96 10.84
CA LYS A 152 4.37 20.36 10.75
C LYS A 152 5.29 19.26 10.21
N ASN A 153 5.03 18.00 10.54
CA ASN A 153 5.76 16.84 10.04
C ASN A 153 5.66 16.70 8.50
N TYR A 154 4.50 16.97 7.89
CA TYR A 154 4.36 16.97 6.43
C TYR A 154 5.17 18.11 5.80
N ILE A 155 5.13 19.30 6.39
CA ILE A 155 5.93 20.45 5.95
C ILE A 155 7.43 20.14 6.05
N GLU A 156 7.87 19.57 7.16
CA GLU A 156 9.27 19.22 7.40
C GLU A 156 9.77 18.12 6.46
N ALA A 157 8.99 17.05 6.27
CA ALA A 157 9.28 15.99 5.31
C ALA A 157 9.40 16.53 3.87
N ALA A 158 8.49 17.41 3.44
CA ALA A 158 8.59 18.06 2.14
C ALA A 158 9.85 18.93 2.01
N LYS A 159 10.22 19.66 3.07
CA LYS A 159 11.44 20.48 3.10
C LYS A 159 12.70 19.62 3.01
N ILE A 160 12.74 18.48 3.72
CA ILE A 160 13.82 17.49 3.61
C ILE A 160 14.02 17.12 2.13
N PHE A 161 12.97 16.59 1.51
CA PHE A 161 13.04 16.09 0.13
C PHE A 161 13.32 17.19 -0.89
N TYR A 162 12.81 18.40 -0.64
CA TYR A 162 12.92 19.48 -1.60
C TYR A 162 14.28 20.17 -1.59
N PHE A 163 14.80 20.50 -0.41
CA PHE A 163 15.98 21.34 -0.28
C PHE A 163 17.27 20.55 -0.16
N TYR A 164 17.29 19.46 0.61
CA TYR A 164 18.54 18.80 1.00
C TYR A 164 19.26 17.99 -0.09
N PRO A 165 18.58 17.45 -1.13
CA PRO A 165 19.29 16.93 -2.31
C PRO A 165 20.07 18.00 -3.09
N LYS A 166 19.79 19.28 -2.86
CA LYS A 166 20.33 20.42 -3.62
C LYS A 166 21.32 21.26 -2.81
N LYS A 167 21.64 20.81 -1.60
CA LYS A 167 22.65 21.41 -0.72
C LYS A 167 24.01 20.81 -1.01
N THR A 168 25.08 21.36 -0.43
CA THR A 168 26.35 20.64 -0.35
C THR A 168 26.25 19.54 0.71
N TRP A 169 27.10 18.51 0.60
CA TRP A 169 27.12 17.43 1.59
C TRP A 169 27.35 17.94 3.02
N ASP A 170 28.25 18.91 3.19
CA ASP A 170 28.56 19.49 4.51
C ASP A 170 27.38 20.26 5.13
N GLU A 171 26.56 20.90 4.30
CA GLU A 171 25.32 21.56 4.76
C GLU A 171 24.22 20.55 5.09
N ALA A 172 24.15 19.44 4.36
CA ALA A 172 23.05 18.48 4.47
C ALA A 172 23.26 17.43 5.56
N LYS A 173 24.48 16.90 5.69
CA LYS A 173 24.75 15.66 6.46
C LYS A 173 24.26 15.73 7.89
N TYR A 174 24.61 16.78 8.64
CA TYR A 174 24.27 16.87 10.06
C TYR A 174 22.76 16.89 10.30
N PHE A 175 22.03 17.60 9.45
CA PHE A 175 20.58 17.65 9.56
C PHE A 175 19.95 16.31 9.18
N LEU A 176 20.37 15.70 8.08
CA LEU A 176 19.81 14.42 7.63
C LEU A 176 20.04 13.31 8.66
N PHE A 177 21.25 13.19 9.20
CA PHE A 177 21.54 12.22 10.26
C PHE A 177 20.76 12.49 11.55
N SER A 178 20.56 13.76 11.91
CA SER A 178 19.71 14.14 13.06
C SER A 178 18.24 13.84 12.82
N ALA A 179 17.75 14.02 11.59
CA ALA A 179 16.35 13.79 11.23
C ALA A 179 15.97 12.30 11.25
N LEU A 180 16.94 11.39 11.12
CA LEU A 180 16.73 9.94 11.33
C LEU A 180 16.29 9.59 12.76
N ASP A 181 16.50 10.47 13.74
CA ASP A 181 16.06 10.28 15.12
C ASP A 181 14.73 11.01 15.43
N HIS A 182 14.10 11.62 14.42
CA HIS A 182 12.87 12.38 14.59
C HIS A 182 11.70 11.50 15.09
N SER A 183 10.79 12.08 15.88
CA SER A 183 9.64 11.37 16.46
C SER A 183 8.62 10.91 15.40
N ASP A 184 8.49 11.65 14.30
CA ASP A 184 7.58 11.34 13.21
C ASP A 184 8.22 10.42 12.15
N ILE A 185 7.49 9.40 11.68
CA ILE A 185 7.97 8.41 10.71
C ILE A 185 8.25 9.01 9.33
N LEU A 186 7.41 9.92 8.83
CA LEU A 186 7.58 10.50 7.51
C LEU A 186 8.85 11.34 7.46
N VAL A 187 9.12 12.13 8.50
CA VAL A 187 10.38 12.90 8.60
C VAL A 187 11.60 11.99 8.54
N ARG A 188 11.59 10.86 9.28
CA ARG A 188 12.68 9.88 9.23
C ARG A 188 12.82 9.23 7.85
N ALA A 189 11.70 8.82 7.25
CA ALA A 189 11.67 8.15 5.95
C ALA A 189 12.22 9.06 4.84
N TYR A 190 11.81 10.33 4.80
CA TYR A 190 12.35 11.28 3.82
C TYR A 190 13.82 11.61 4.07
N ALA A 191 14.26 11.69 5.33
CA ALA A 191 15.68 11.86 5.63
C ALA A 191 16.51 10.67 5.12
N ALA A 192 16.02 9.45 5.34
CA ALA A 192 16.64 8.23 4.84
C ALA A 192 16.65 8.17 3.31
N LYS A 193 15.54 8.51 2.64
CA LYS A 193 15.46 8.61 1.18
C LYS A 193 16.48 9.59 0.61
N VAL A 194 16.56 10.80 1.17
CA VAL A 194 17.54 11.79 0.72
C VAL A 194 18.97 11.34 0.97
N LEU A 195 19.25 10.66 2.09
CA LEU A 195 20.57 10.06 2.33
C LEU A 195 20.90 9.00 1.28
N GLY A 196 19.95 8.12 0.95
CA GLY A 196 20.09 7.12 -0.11
C GLY A 196 20.44 7.76 -1.45
N MET A 197 19.70 8.81 -1.83
CA MET A 197 19.98 9.60 -3.03
C MET A 197 21.40 10.22 -3.03
N TRP A 198 21.88 10.72 -1.90
CA TRP A 198 23.23 11.26 -1.78
C TRP A 198 24.30 10.19 -2.06
N TYR A 199 24.23 9.04 -1.39
CA TYR A 199 25.20 7.98 -1.60
C TYR A 199 25.11 7.36 -3.00
N TYR A 200 23.92 7.31 -3.59
CA TYR A 200 23.73 6.85 -4.97
C TYR A 200 24.36 7.82 -5.98
N ASN A 201 23.96 9.11 -5.94
CA ASN A 201 24.41 10.11 -6.91
C ASN A 201 25.91 10.44 -6.79
N HIS A 202 26.48 10.22 -5.61
CA HIS A 202 27.89 10.49 -5.32
C HIS A 202 28.67 9.21 -4.99
N ALA A 203 28.28 8.07 -5.57
CA ALA A 203 28.89 6.77 -5.32
C ALA A 203 30.41 6.72 -5.57
N THR A 204 30.94 7.60 -6.43
CA THR A 204 32.38 7.69 -6.72
C THR A 204 33.13 8.68 -5.82
N GLU A 205 32.41 9.42 -4.98
CA GLU A 205 32.97 10.40 -4.05
C GLU A 205 33.19 9.78 -2.66
N ASN A 206 34.27 10.18 -2.00
CA ASN A 206 34.54 9.77 -0.62
C ASN A 206 33.74 10.63 0.35
N LEU A 207 32.45 10.33 0.48
CA LEU A 207 31.60 10.96 1.49
C LEU A 207 32.04 10.55 2.92
N SER A 208 31.90 11.48 3.86
CA SER A 208 32.10 11.23 5.29
C SER A 208 30.82 11.55 6.06
N PRO A 209 30.20 10.58 6.78
CA PRO A 209 30.63 9.17 6.91
C PRO A 209 30.56 8.38 5.59
N SER A 210 31.28 7.26 5.51
CA SER A 210 31.23 6.35 4.36
C SER A 210 29.89 5.62 4.26
N LEU A 211 29.54 5.07 3.08
CA LEU A 211 28.30 4.30 2.91
C LEU A 211 28.22 3.13 3.91
N LYS A 212 29.33 2.42 4.11
CA LYS A 212 29.43 1.32 5.08
C LYS A 212 29.10 1.75 6.51
N GLU A 213 29.64 2.89 6.96
CA GLU A 213 29.35 3.44 8.31
C GLU A 213 27.89 3.87 8.43
N THR A 214 27.35 4.48 7.37
CA THR A 214 25.95 4.90 7.31
C THR A 214 25.00 3.72 7.36
N ILE A 215 25.27 2.64 6.62
CA ILE A 215 24.43 1.45 6.66
C ILE A 215 24.45 0.83 8.04
N LYS A 216 25.61 0.75 8.71
CA LYS A 216 25.67 0.28 10.09
C LYS A 216 24.79 1.13 11.01
N TYR A 217 24.89 2.45 10.90
CA TYR A 217 24.08 3.41 11.68
C TYR A 217 22.57 3.27 11.41
N LEU A 218 22.19 3.06 10.15
CA LEU A 218 20.80 2.84 9.74
C LEU A 218 20.27 1.49 10.24
N THR A 219 21.08 0.43 10.14
CA THR A 219 20.71 -0.94 10.57
C THR A 219 20.35 -0.96 12.05
N GLU A 220 21.19 -0.34 12.89
CA GLU A 220 20.92 -0.23 14.33
C GLU A 220 19.59 0.48 14.61
N ARG A 221 19.22 1.49 13.83
CA ARG A 221 17.96 2.22 13.96
C ARG A 221 16.77 1.44 13.43
N GLU A 222 16.89 0.86 12.24
CA GLU A 222 15.85 0.06 11.60
C GLU A 222 15.44 -1.11 12.50
N ILE A 223 16.42 -1.78 13.13
CA ILE A 223 16.16 -2.86 14.09
C ILE A 223 15.29 -2.39 15.27
N ASN A 224 15.56 -1.18 15.79
CA ASN A 224 14.86 -0.66 16.95
C ASN A 224 13.54 0.04 16.61
N ARG A 225 13.46 0.65 15.43
CA ARG A 225 12.38 1.52 14.98
C ARG A 225 12.31 1.50 13.45
N PRO A 226 11.67 0.48 12.87
CA PRO A 226 11.58 0.28 11.43
C PRO A 226 11.01 1.47 10.65
N GLY A 227 11.29 1.49 9.35
CA GLY A 227 10.73 2.45 8.38
C GLY A 227 11.74 3.46 7.82
N ILE A 228 13.03 3.15 7.83
CA ILE A 228 14.08 3.96 7.18
C ILE A 228 14.90 3.17 6.16
N ALA A 229 15.06 1.86 6.31
CA ALA A 229 15.87 1.04 5.40
C ALA A 229 15.26 0.96 3.99
N GLY A 230 13.95 0.74 3.87
CA GLY A 230 13.23 0.78 2.59
C GLY A 230 13.40 2.12 1.87
N PRO A 231 13.05 3.26 2.51
CA PRO A 231 13.28 4.57 1.94
C PRO A 231 14.75 4.83 1.54
N PHE A 232 15.74 4.36 2.31
CA PHE A 232 17.15 4.55 1.96
C PHE A 232 17.54 3.80 0.69
N ILE A 233 17.10 2.54 0.53
CA ILE A 233 17.51 1.71 -0.61
C ILE A 233 16.70 1.99 -1.89
N SER A 234 15.61 2.76 -1.78
CA SER A 234 14.68 2.98 -2.89
C SER A 234 15.37 3.46 -4.16
N GLU A 235 16.38 4.34 -4.05
CA GLU A 235 17.08 4.89 -5.21
C GLU A 235 17.89 3.81 -5.96
N TYR A 236 18.61 2.96 -5.23
CA TYR A 236 19.35 1.85 -5.82
C TYR A 236 18.42 0.83 -6.47
N TYR A 237 17.29 0.52 -5.82
CA TYR A 237 16.32 -0.44 -6.35
C TYR A 237 15.62 0.08 -7.62
N LEU A 238 15.08 1.31 -7.59
CA LEU A 238 14.32 1.89 -8.70
C LEU A 238 15.16 2.08 -9.96
N ASN A 239 16.47 2.31 -9.81
CA ASN A 239 17.40 2.41 -10.93
C ASN A 239 18.02 1.06 -11.34
N MET A 240 17.63 -0.06 -10.69
CA MET A 240 18.17 -1.40 -10.92
C MET A 240 19.70 -1.51 -10.67
N GLU A 241 20.23 -0.73 -9.72
CA GLU A 241 21.66 -0.64 -9.42
C GLU A 241 22.03 -1.23 -8.04
N ILE A 242 21.43 -2.36 -7.68
CA ILE A 242 21.74 -3.06 -6.43
C ILE A 242 23.21 -3.50 -6.36
N GLU A 243 23.82 -3.87 -7.48
CA GLU A 243 25.25 -4.22 -7.53
C GLU A 243 26.16 -3.04 -7.16
N LEU A 244 25.75 -1.80 -7.50
CA LEU A 244 26.46 -0.60 -7.09
C LEU A 244 26.40 -0.44 -5.56
N PHE A 245 25.22 -0.63 -4.96
CA PHE A 245 25.07 -0.62 -3.51
C PHE A 245 26.01 -1.63 -2.84
N GLU A 246 26.02 -2.88 -3.31
CA GLU A 246 26.84 -3.94 -2.71
C GLU A 246 28.34 -3.63 -2.82
N LYS A 247 28.78 -3.12 -3.97
CA LYS A 247 30.16 -2.71 -4.21
C LYS A 247 30.61 -1.58 -3.27
N GLU A 248 29.82 -0.52 -3.16
CA GLU A 248 30.19 0.68 -2.40
C GLU A 248 30.02 0.50 -0.88
N SER A 249 29.06 -0.33 -0.46
CA SER A 249 28.86 -0.67 0.95
C SER A 249 29.80 -1.76 1.45
N GLY A 250 30.26 -2.63 0.54
CA GLY A 250 30.96 -3.86 0.88
C GLY A 250 30.08 -4.89 1.60
N LEU A 251 28.75 -4.82 1.42
CA LEU A 251 27.77 -5.73 2.01
C LEU A 251 27.03 -6.49 0.91
N ASN A 252 26.63 -7.72 1.20
CA ASN A 252 25.62 -8.40 0.39
C ASN A 252 24.23 -7.91 0.80
N ILE A 253 23.40 -7.54 -0.18
CA ILE A 253 22.11 -6.91 0.11
C ILE A 253 21.14 -7.86 0.81
N LYS A 254 21.16 -9.14 0.42
CA LYS A 254 20.27 -10.16 0.96
C LYS A 254 20.63 -10.47 2.41
N GLU A 255 21.92 -10.59 2.70
CA GLU A 255 22.42 -10.77 4.06
C GLU A 255 22.05 -9.58 4.97
N TRP A 256 22.18 -8.36 4.46
CA TRP A 256 21.81 -7.15 5.20
C TRP A 256 20.30 -7.10 5.51
N ILE A 257 19.44 -7.42 4.53
CA ILE A 257 17.99 -7.47 4.73
C ILE A 257 17.64 -8.57 5.74
N PHE A 258 18.24 -9.76 5.64
CA PHE A 258 18.01 -10.83 6.63
C PHE A 258 18.40 -10.41 8.04
N GLU A 259 19.55 -9.75 8.21
CA GLU A 259 19.98 -9.23 9.51
C GLU A 259 18.88 -8.33 10.14
N ILE A 260 18.29 -7.44 9.35
CA ILE A 260 17.22 -6.55 9.82
C ILE A 260 15.96 -7.35 10.16
N LEU A 261 15.50 -8.22 9.25
CA LEU A 261 14.25 -8.98 9.43
C LEU A 261 14.30 -9.92 10.64
N GLU A 262 15.47 -10.47 10.96
CA GLU A 262 15.70 -11.32 12.12
C GLU A 262 15.70 -10.55 13.44
N LYS A 263 16.24 -9.33 13.44
CA LYS A 263 16.50 -8.59 14.68
C LYS A 263 15.46 -7.51 14.98
N ARG A 264 14.67 -7.07 13.99
CA ARG A 264 13.72 -5.97 14.16
C ARG A 264 12.71 -6.23 15.28
N LYS A 265 12.45 -5.19 16.09
CA LYS A 265 11.63 -5.30 17.30
C LYS A 265 10.13 -5.14 17.05
N THR A 266 9.75 -4.51 15.94
CA THR A 266 8.34 -4.24 15.58
C THR A 266 8.11 -4.50 14.09
N ALA A 267 6.84 -4.53 13.69
CA ALA A 267 6.47 -4.52 12.28
C ALA A 267 6.92 -3.22 11.61
N GLU A 268 7.11 -3.27 10.29
CA GLU A 268 7.38 -2.09 9.47
C GLU A 268 6.15 -1.17 9.44
N PRO A 269 6.31 0.15 9.67
CA PRO A 269 5.22 1.11 9.50
C PRO A 269 4.99 1.45 8.03
N ASP A 270 3.80 1.96 7.72
CA ASP A 270 3.54 2.55 6.41
C ASP A 270 4.37 3.83 6.21
N THR A 271 5.20 3.85 5.17
CA THR A 271 6.06 4.99 4.80
C THR A 271 5.54 5.76 3.59
N LEU A 272 4.36 5.41 3.06
CA LEU A 272 3.79 6.13 1.92
C LEU A 272 3.42 7.59 2.27
N PRO A 273 3.56 8.54 1.33
CA PRO A 273 3.95 8.34 -0.07
C PRO A 273 5.48 8.32 -0.32
N CYS A 274 6.33 8.44 0.71
CA CYS A 274 7.78 8.59 0.57
C CYS A 274 8.41 7.48 -0.28
N SER A 275 8.17 6.23 0.10
CA SER A 275 8.71 5.04 -0.54
C SER A 275 7.94 3.80 -0.08
N ASN A 276 8.08 2.71 -0.83
CA ASN A 276 7.83 1.38 -0.31
C ASN A 276 8.80 1.07 0.84
N GLY A 277 8.36 0.19 1.75
CA GLY A 277 9.15 -0.30 2.87
C GLY A 277 10.11 -1.43 2.48
N LEU A 278 10.98 -1.83 3.42
CA LEU A 278 11.90 -2.94 3.30
C LEU A 278 11.18 -4.26 3.06
N ASP A 279 9.98 -4.47 3.61
CA ASP A 279 9.23 -5.72 3.42
C ASP A 279 8.78 -5.88 1.95
N PHE A 280 8.43 -4.78 1.28
CA PHE A 280 8.16 -4.76 -0.16
C PHE A 280 9.42 -5.14 -0.95
N TYR A 281 10.54 -4.46 -0.70
CA TYR A 281 11.79 -4.78 -1.42
C TYR A 281 12.28 -6.20 -1.13
N SER A 282 12.00 -6.73 0.06
CA SER A 282 12.35 -8.10 0.42
C SER A 282 11.67 -9.11 -0.50
N HIS A 283 10.37 -8.95 -0.81
CA HIS A 283 9.72 -9.95 -1.65
C HIS A 283 10.23 -9.96 -3.09
N GLU A 284 10.63 -8.79 -3.60
CA GLU A 284 11.21 -8.62 -4.94
C GLU A 284 12.65 -9.17 -5.04
N ILE A 285 13.43 -9.08 -3.96
CA ILE A 285 14.85 -9.47 -3.94
C ILE A 285 15.06 -10.97 -3.69
N PHE A 286 14.26 -11.57 -2.80
CA PHE A 286 14.36 -12.99 -2.49
C PHE A 286 13.64 -13.84 -3.52
N SER A 287 14.33 -14.83 -4.08
CA SER A 287 13.86 -15.57 -5.26
C SER A 287 14.17 -17.06 -5.25
N THR A 288 14.99 -17.54 -4.32
CA THR A 288 15.39 -18.95 -4.24
C THR A 288 14.63 -19.70 -3.17
N ARG A 289 14.53 -21.02 -3.34
CA ARG A 289 13.91 -21.90 -2.34
C ARG A 289 14.59 -21.76 -0.97
N GLU A 290 15.91 -21.67 -0.92
CA GLU A 290 16.70 -21.58 0.31
C GLU A 290 16.40 -20.28 1.07
N GLU A 291 16.27 -19.15 0.35
CA GLU A 291 15.90 -17.85 0.93
C GLU A 291 14.48 -17.87 1.50
N LEU A 292 13.52 -18.43 0.76
CA LEU A 292 12.13 -18.56 1.23
C LEU A 292 12.03 -19.45 2.47
N LEU A 293 12.78 -20.55 2.51
CA LEU A 293 12.87 -21.40 3.70
C LEU A 293 13.42 -20.62 4.89
N HIS A 294 14.41 -19.76 4.68
CA HIS A 294 14.96 -18.92 5.73
C HIS A 294 13.95 -17.86 6.21
N LEU A 295 13.29 -17.13 5.31
CA LEU A 295 12.21 -16.19 5.62
C LEU A 295 11.13 -16.83 6.51
N ILE A 296 10.70 -18.04 6.18
CA ILE A 296 9.67 -18.71 6.97
C ILE A 296 10.18 -19.07 8.38
N LYS A 297 11.43 -19.52 8.51
CA LYS A 297 12.04 -19.84 9.81
C LYS A 297 12.12 -18.62 10.74
N ILE A 298 12.29 -17.43 10.18
CA ILE A 298 12.33 -16.17 10.93
C ILE A 298 10.94 -15.51 11.07
N GLY A 299 9.87 -16.21 10.65
CA GLY A 299 8.48 -15.79 10.81
C GLY A 299 7.96 -14.81 9.75
N GLN A 300 8.69 -14.60 8.64
CA GLN A 300 8.32 -13.70 7.55
C GLN A 300 7.54 -14.43 6.44
N ILE A 301 6.43 -15.09 6.80
CA ILE A 301 5.65 -15.93 5.86
C ILE A 301 5.03 -15.13 4.71
N ALA A 302 4.54 -13.92 4.98
CA ALA A 302 3.93 -13.07 3.96
C ALA A 302 4.94 -12.73 2.85
N ILE A 303 6.14 -12.31 3.24
CA ILE A 303 7.25 -12.02 2.31
C ILE A 303 7.59 -13.27 1.50
N ALA A 304 7.77 -14.42 2.17
CA ALA A 304 8.09 -15.68 1.48
C ALA A 304 7.01 -16.12 0.48
N GLN A 305 5.74 -15.84 0.79
CA GLN A 305 4.62 -16.16 -0.08
C GLN A 305 4.60 -15.27 -1.32
N GLU A 306 4.77 -13.96 -1.15
CA GLU A 306 4.83 -12.98 -2.26
C GLU A 306 5.99 -13.34 -3.19
N SER A 307 7.19 -13.52 -2.65
CA SER A 307 8.37 -13.98 -3.41
C SER A 307 8.14 -15.28 -4.17
N ALA A 308 7.46 -16.27 -3.55
CA ALA A 308 7.18 -17.54 -4.21
C ALA A 308 6.25 -17.36 -5.42
N GLY A 309 5.26 -16.46 -5.30
CA GLY A 309 4.35 -16.12 -6.37
C GLY A 309 5.08 -15.50 -7.56
N ASP A 310 5.91 -14.50 -7.30
CA ASP A 310 6.66 -13.78 -8.35
C ASP A 310 7.66 -14.68 -9.08
N ASN A 311 8.21 -15.67 -8.38
CA ASN A 311 9.21 -16.60 -8.91
C ASN A 311 8.63 -17.96 -9.34
N ASN A 312 7.30 -18.13 -9.37
CA ASN A 312 6.62 -19.38 -9.72
C ASN A 312 7.10 -20.61 -8.93
N LEU A 313 7.45 -20.43 -7.66
CA LEU A 313 7.88 -21.51 -6.77
C LEU A 313 6.66 -22.20 -6.12
N ASP A 314 6.75 -23.51 -5.93
CA ASP A 314 5.72 -24.28 -5.21
C ASP A 314 5.80 -24.01 -3.71
N PHE A 315 5.15 -22.93 -3.29
CA PHE A 315 5.13 -22.50 -1.89
C PHE A 315 4.53 -23.57 -0.96
N LYS A 316 3.57 -24.38 -1.44
CA LYS A 316 3.03 -25.50 -0.66
C LYS A 316 4.13 -26.50 -0.32
N LYS A 317 4.95 -26.87 -1.32
CA LYS A 317 6.08 -27.79 -1.11
C LYS A 317 7.08 -27.21 -0.11
N ILE A 318 7.43 -25.93 -0.23
CA ILE A 318 8.34 -25.24 0.70
C ILE A 318 7.81 -25.28 2.14
N LEU A 319 6.54 -24.95 2.36
CA LEU A 319 5.89 -25.03 3.67
C LEU A 319 5.93 -26.45 4.26
N LEU A 320 5.79 -27.48 3.44
CA LEU A 320 5.82 -28.88 3.88
C LEU A 320 7.23 -29.37 4.27
N GLU A 321 8.29 -28.68 3.86
CA GLU A 321 9.68 -29.06 4.20
C GLU A 321 10.08 -28.64 5.61
N ILE A 322 9.50 -27.55 6.11
CA ILE A 322 9.69 -27.02 7.47
C ILE A 322 8.64 -27.53 8.46
N LYS A 323 7.87 -28.54 8.07
CA LYS A 323 6.77 -29.08 8.87
C LYS A 323 7.20 -29.62 10.25
N ASP A 324 8.48 -29.88 10.46
CA ASP A 324 8.97 -30.45 11.72
C ASP A 324 9.76 -29.45 12.58
N HIS A 325 9.79 -28.16 12.19
CA HIS A 325 10.49 -27.09 12.90
C HIS A 325 10.18 -27.03 14.41
N ASP A 326 11.17 -26.74 15.24
CA ASP A 326 11.02 -26.82 16.70
C ASP A 326 10.33 -25.61 17.32
N ASP A 327 10.47 -24.42 16.71
CA ASP A 327 9.75 -23.22 17.15
C ASP A 327 8.23 -23.36 16.93
N PRO A 328 7.41 -23.37 17.99
CA PRO A 328 5.95 -23.42 17.89
C PRO A 328 5.35 -22.26 17.09
N LYS A 329 5.98 -21.08 17.08
CA LYS A 329 5.52 -19.91 16.32
C LYS A 329 5.62 -20.19 14.82
N VAL A 330 6.75 -20.72 14.36
CA VAL A 330 6.94 -21.12 12.96
C VAL A 330 5.93 -22.21 12.58
N ILE A 331 5.76 -23.24 13.41
CA ILE A 331 4.78 -24.30 13.15
C ILE A 331 3.37 -23.74 13.05
N ARG A 332 2.98 -22.79 13.90
CA ARG A 332 1.67 -22.13 13.82
C ARG A 332 1.52 -21.41 12.49
N ASP A 333 2.46 -20.55 12.13
CA ASP A 333 2.35 -19.71 10.94
C ASP A 333 2.33 -20.58 9.66
N VAL A 334 3.15 -21.64 9.62
CA VAL A 334 3.13 -22.65 8.53
C VAL A 334 1.80 -23.41 8.50
N SER A 335 1.27 -23.82 9.65
CA SER A 335 -0.03 -24.48 9.74
C SER A 335 -1.16 -23.60 9.20
N PHE A 336 -1.08 -22.30 9.48
CA PHE A 336 -2.05 -21.30 9.05
C PHE A 336 -1.99 -21.11 7.54
N ALA A 337 -0.79 -20.97 6.98
CA ALA A 337 -0.61 -20.86 5.53
C ALA A 337 -1.09 -22.12 4.80
N LEU A 338 -0.72 -23.32 5.29
CA LEU A 338 -1.16 -24.60 4.72
C LEU A 338 -2.68 -24.77 4.74
N ALA A 339 -3.34 -24.41 5.85
CA ALA A 339 -4.78 -24.48 5.97
C ALA A 339 -5.49 -23.43 5.09
N SER A 340 -5.02 -22.18 5.12
CA SER A 340 -5.67 -21.04 4.47
C SER A 340 -5.59 -21.07 2.94
N TYR A 341 -4.46 -21.54 2.40
CA TYR A 341 -4.19 -21.54 0.97
C TYR A 341 -4.40 -22.90 0.32
N TYR A 342 -4.12 -23.99 1.05
CA TYR A 342 -4.05 -25.32 0.46
C TYR A 342 -4.98 -26.35 1.12
N LYS A 343 -5.82 -25.94 2.09
CA LYS A 343 -6.65 -26.84 2.92
C LYS A 343 -5.86 -28.04 3.47
N THR A 344 -4.57 -27.84 3.70
CA THR A 344 -3.66 -28.90 4.12
C THR A 344 -3.45 -28.78 5.62
N ILE A 345 -3.66 -29.87 6.35
CA ILE A 345 -3.54 -29.88 7.80
C ILE A 345 -2.15 -30.29 8.19
N HIS A 346 -1.52 -29.41 8.95
CA HIS A 346 -0.18 -29.63 9.43
C HIS A 346 -0.20 -30.59 10.65
N PRO A 347 0.45 -31.77 10.60
CA PRO A 347 0.35 -32.78 11.66
C PRO A 347 0.84 -32.28 13.03
N LYS A 348 1.99 -31.59 13.11
CA LYS A 348 2.51 -31.02 14.37
C LYS A 348 1.60 -29.92 14.91
N GLY A 349 1.22 -28.93 14.08
CA GLY A 349 0.23 -27.91 14.42
C GLY A 349 -1.11 -28.48 14.91
N GLN A 350 -1.59 -29.59 14.34
CA GLN A 350 -2.79 -30.25 14.84
C GLN A 350 -2.60 -30.84 16.23
N LYS A 351 -1.47 -31.52 16.48
CA LYS A 351 -1.12 -32.03 17.82
C LYS A 351 -0.96 -30.92 18.86
N LEU A 352 -0.48 -29.74 18.43
CA LEU A 352 -0.28 -28.56 19.27
C LEU A 352 -1.52 -27.68 19.42
N GLY A 353 -2.68 -28.08 18.89
CA GLY A 353 -3.90 -27.28 19.01
C GLY A 353 -3.96 -26.01 18.15
N MET A 354 -3.05 -25.85 17.20
CA MET A 354 -3.00 -24.68 16.31
C MET A 354 -3.98 -24.79 15.15
N VAL A 355 -4.30 -26.01 14.71
CA VAL A 355 -5.24 -26.27 13.61
C VAL A 355 -6.10 -27.50 13.90
N LYS A 356 -7.41 -27.41 13.66
CA LYS A 356 -8.34 -28.56 13.81
C LYS A 356 -9.34 -28.58 12.68
N VAL A 357 -9.60 -29.78 12.16
CA VAL A 357 -10.67 -29.98 11.18
C VAL A 357 -11.93 -30.45 11.89
N PHE A 358 -13.06 -29.84 11.52
CA PHE A 358 -14.39 -30.24 11.92
C PHE A 358 -15.14 -30.75 10.68
N ASN A 359 -15.36 -32.07 10.63
CA ASN A 359 -15.79 -32.80 9.42
C ASN A 359 -17.19 -33.40 9.51
N HIS A 360 -17.97 -33.06 10.54
CA HIS A 360 -19.29 -33.65 10.82
C HIS A 360 -20.37 -33.27 9.80
N LEU A 361 -20.16 -32.22 9.00
CA LEU A 361 -21.13 -31.78 8.00
C LEU A 361 -20.90 -32.50 6.65
N PRO A 362 -21.95 -33.03 5.99
CA PRO A 362 -21.79 -33.92 4.83
C PRO A 362 -21.12 -33.28 3.61
N ASN A 363 -21.23 -31.95 3.43
CA ASN A 363 -20.67 -31.23 2.27
C ASN A 363 -19.78 -30.04 2.62
N ILE A 364 -19.55 -29.79 3.91
CA ILE A 364 -18.87 -28.60 4.41
C ILE A 364 -17.65 -29.05 5.20
N GLU A 365 -16.51 -28.43 4.92
CA GLU A 365 -15.29 -28.54 5.68
C GLU A 365 -15.10 -27.26 6.48
N ILE A 366 -14.88 -27.42 7.78
CA ILE A 366 -14.56 -26.31 8.69
C ILE A 366 -13.17 -26.58 9.27
N ILE A 367 -12.28 -25.60 9.16
CA ILE A 367 -10.94 -25.64 9.75
C ILE A 367 -10.83 -24.51 10.77
N LEU A 368 -10.53 -24.85 12.01
CA LEU A 368 -10.31 -23.93 13.11
C LEU A 368 -8.81 -23.66 13.25
N LEU A 369 -8.45 -22.40 13.46
CA LEU A 369 -7.08 -21.93 13.63
C LEU A 369 -6.93 -21.22 14.99
N ASN A 370 -5.86 -21.55 15.73
CA ASN A 370 -5.57 -21.16 17.13
C ASN A 370 -6.62 -21.61 18.16
N PHE A 371 -7.19 -22.81 18.06
CA PHE A 371 -8.34 -23.18 18.90
C PHE A 371 -8.08 -23.51 20.38
N ASP A 372 -6.82 -23.54 20.83
CA ASP A 372 -6.48 -23.77 22.23
C ASP A 372 -6.57 -22.47 23.06
N ILE A 373 -7.27 -22.54 24.20
CA ILE A 373 -7.52 -21.45 25.15
C ILE A 373 -6.24 -20.82 25.72
N ASN A 374 -5.14 -21.56 25.71
CA ASN A 374 -3.82 -21.06 26.14
C ASN A 374 -3.20 -20.07 25.14
N THR A 375 -3.85 -19.82 24.00
CA THR A 375 -3.39 -18.92 22.94
C THR A 375 -4.14 -17.57 22.92
N ALA A 376 -4.80 -17.19 24.02
CA ALA A 376 -5.72 -16.05 24.16
C ALA A 376 -5.21 -14.68 23.67
N SER A 377 -3.91 -14.52 23.42
CA SER A 377 -3.29 -13.34 22.82
C SER A 377 -3.30 -13.30 21.28
N TYR A 378 -3.88 -14.30 20.61
CA TYR A 378 -3.90 -14.39 19.15
C TYR A 378 -5.30 -14.29 18.55
N TRP A 379 -5.35 -13.87 17.27
CA TRP A 379 -6.57 -13.97 16.48
C TRP A 379 -6.89 -15.44 16.22
N HIS A 380 -8.16 -15.75 16.39
CA HIS A 380 -8.79 -17.02 16.03
C HIS A 380 -9.36 -16.91 14.63
N SER A 381 -9.20 -17.97 13.82
CA SER A 381 -9.79 -18.00 12.49
C SER A 381 -10.58 -19.27 12.24
N ILE A 382 -11.71 -19.14 11.55
CA ILE A 382 -12.53 -20.25 11.07
C ILE A 382 -12.55 -20.17 9.54
N LEU A 383 -12.08 -21.22 8.90
CA LEU A 383 -12.13 -21.40 7.45
C LEU A 383 -13.25 -22.36 7.11
N ILE A 384 -14.18 -21.95 6.26
CA ILE A 384 -15.33 -22.74 5.84
C ILE A 384 -15.28 -22.88 4.34
N SER A 385 -15.37 -24.09 3.82
CA SER A 385 -15.39 -24.32 2.39
C SER A 385 -16.16 -25.59 2.02
N PRO A 386 -16.62 -25.73 0.77
CA PRO A 386 -17.18 -26.99 0.30
C PRO A 386 -16.09 -28.08 0.30
N LYS A 387 -16.47 -29.31 0.66
CA LYS A 387 -15.56 -30.47 0.64
C LYS A 387 -15.06 -30.79 -0.77
N LYS A 388 -15.89 -30.59 -1.80
CA LYS A 388 -15.50 -30.79 -3.20
C LYS A 388 -14.94 -29.49 -3.78
N PRO A 389 -13.73 -29.48 -4.38
CA PRO A 389 -13.09 -28.26 -4.88
C PRO A 389 -13.86 -27.49 -5.97
N LYS A 390 -14.77 -28.16 -6.69
CA LYS A 390 -15.58 -27.55 -7.76
C LYS A 390 -16.89 -26.94 -7.26
N ASP A 391 -17.28 -27.24 -6.02
CA ASP A 391 -18.52 -26.75 -5.44
C ASP A 391 -18.33 -25.34 -4.90
N ASN A 392 -19.42 -24.58 -4.83
CA ASN A 392 -19.45 -23.24 -4.25
C ASN A 392 -20.69 -23.08 -3.36
N PHE A 393 -20.62 -22.19 -2.39
CA PHE A 393 -21.79 -21.72 -1.65
C PHE A 393 -22.53 -20.66 -2.46
N THR A 394 -23.85 -20.68 -2.39
CA THR A 394 -24.66 -19.51 -2.74
C THR A 394 -24.51 -18.44 -1.65
N ASP A 395 -24.82 -17.18 -1.97
CA ASP A 395 -24.84 -16.10 -0.98
C ASP A 395 -25.68 -16.46 0.25
N LYS A 396 -26.89 -16.95 0.01
CA LYS A 396 -27.82 -17.36 1.07
C LYS A 396 -27.17 -18.39 1.98
N LYS A 397 -26.54 -19.43 1.39
CA LYS A 397 -25.91 -20.48 2.18
C LYS A 397 -24.69 -19.98 2.95
N ALA A 398 -23.89 -19.09 2.35
CA ALA A 398 -22.73 -18.51 3.02
C ALA A 398 -23.15 -17.68 4.24
N TRP A 399 -24.18 -16.83 4.09
CA TRP A 399 -24.71 -16.04 5.19
C TRP A 399 -25.40 -16.91 6.24
N GLU A 400 -26.13 -17.97 5.88
CA GLU A 400 -26.66 -18.94 6.86
C GLU A 400 -25.55 -19.55 7.73
N LEU A 401 -24.40 -19.91 7.13
CA LEU A 401 -23.26 -20.47 7.87
C LEU A 401 -22.60 -19.42 8.77
N ILE A 402 -22.51 -18.17 8.30
CA ILE A 402 -22.02 -17.03 9.09
C ILE A 402 -22.94 -16.74 10.27
N GLU A 403 -24.25 -16.69 10.05
CA GLU A 403 -25.23 -16.44 11.11
C GLU A 403 -25.21 -17.55 12.16
N TRP A 404 -25.00 -18.79 11.74
CA TRP A 404 -24.87 -19.92 12.64
C TRP A 404 -23.63 -19.83 13.53
N LEU A 405 -22.46 -19.52 12.95
CA LEU A 405 -21.20 -19.49 13.69
C LEU A 405 -20.99 -18.18 14.46
N LEU A 406 -21.42 -17.06 13.90
CA LEU A 406 -21.19 -15.73 14.42
C LEU A 406 -22.50 -14.92 14.33
N PRO A 407 -23.53 -15.25 15.13
CA PRO A 407 -24.82 -14.57 15.10
C PRO A 407 -24.71 -13.09 15.49
N PRO A 408 -25.73 -12.25 15.18
CA PRO A 408 -25.68 -10.80 15.40
C PRO A 408 -25.46 -10.42 16.88
N SER A 409 -25.93 -11.27 17.80
CA SER A 409 -25.71 -11.13 19.24
C SER A 409 -24.24 -11.25 19.65
N ILE A 410 -23.40 -11.91 18.84
CA ILE A 410 -21.97 -12.11 19.10
C ILE A 410 -21.13 -11.12 18.28
N ARG A 411 -21.38 -10.96 16.97
CA ARG A 411 -20.62 -10.01 16.13
C ARG A 411 -20.90 -8.53 16.42
N GLY A 412 -22.09 -8.22 16.92
CA GLY A 412 -22.53 -6.84 17.05
C GLY A 412 -22.78 -6.19 15.69
N LYS A 413 -22.69 -4.86 15.64
CA LYS A 413 -23.06 -4.06 14.48
C LYS A 413 -21.98 -4.09 13.39
N GLU A 414 -22.41 -4.16 12.14
CA GLU A 414 -21.54 -3.98 10.98
C GLU A 414 -20.93 -2.57 10.99
N LEU A 415 -19.61 -2.50 10.86
CA LEU A 415 -18.86 -1.25 10.81
C LEU A 415 -18.46 -0.89 9.38
N HIS A 416 -17.96 -1.88 8.65
CA HIS A 416 -17.46 -1.68 7.30
C HIS A 416 -17.62 -2.93 6.46
N ARG A 417 -18.03 -2.77 5.20
CA ARG A 417 -18.16 -3.80 4.18
C ARG A 417 -17.44 -3.37 2.91
N SER A 418 -16.27 -3.92 2.63
CA SER A 418 -15.56 -3.77 1.35
C SER A 418 -16.00 -4.88 0.38
N PRO A 419 -16.14 -4.63 -0.94
CA PRO A 419 -15.89 -3.38 -1.67
C PRO A 419 -17.05 -2.36 -1.61
N TRP A 420 -18.05 -2.57 -0.75
CA TRP A 420 -19.32 -1.84 -0.78
C TRP A 420 -19.33 -0.50 -0.07
N ASP A 421 -18.35 -0.19 0.77
CA ASP A 421 -18.23 1.10 1.47
C ASP A 421 -17.16 2.00 0.85
N ASP A 422 -16.14 1.40 0.25
CA ASP A 422 -15.08 2.11 -0.47
C ASP A 422 -15.60 2.55 -1.84
N GLU A 423 -15.73 3.86 -2.06
CA GLU A 423 -16.24 4.40 -3.33
C GLU A 423 -15.39 4.03 -4.54
N GLN A 424 -14.09 3.81 -4.36
CA GLN A 424 -13.22 3.37 -5.44
C GLN A 424 -13.51 1.92 -5.80
N LEU A 425 -13.70 1.08 -4.78
CA LEU A 425 -13.99 -0.33 -4.96
C LEU A 425 -15.45 -0.58 -5.36
N LYS A 426 -16.42 0.27 -5.01
CA LYS A 426 -17.86 0.12 -5.35
C LYS A 426 -18.12 -0.09 -6.83
N GLN A 427 -17.37 0.59 -7.70
CA GLN A 427 -17.58 0.52 -9.17
C GLN A 427 -17.05 -0.76 -9.79
N VAL A 428 -16.00 -1.30 -9.21
CA VAL A 428 -15.39 -2.57 -9.60
C VAL A 428 -15.80 -3.70 -8.65
N ALA A 429 -16.66 -3.43 -7.67
CA ALA A 429 -17.19 -4.35 -6.67
C ALA A 429 -17.68 -5.65 -7.29
N PRO A 430 -18.46 -5.64 -8.39
CA PRO A 430 -18.90 -6.88 -9.03
C PRO A 430 -17.74 -7.75 -9.51
N LYS A 431 -16.60 -7.15 -9.88
CA LYS A 431 -15.43 -7.82 -10.43
C LYS A 431 -14.46 -8.36 -9.37
N TYR A 432 -14.66 -8.02 -8.09
CA TYR A 432 -13.77 -8.53 -7.05
C TYR A 432 -14.05 -10.00 -6.77
N PRO A 433 -13.01 -10.83 -6.66
CA PRO A 433 -13.16 -12.23 -6.31
C PRO A 433 -13.38 -12.42 -4.80
N TRP A 434 -13.84 -11.39 -4.09
CA TRP A 434 -14.07 -11.43 -2.65
C TRP A 434 -15.01 -10.32 -2.14
N THR A 435 -15.47 -10.47 -0.91
CA THR A 435 -16.12 -9.43 -0.09
C THR A 435 -15.61 -9.54 1.34
N TYR A 436 -15.42 -8.41 2.00
CA TYR A 436 -14.88 -8.33 3.35
C TYR A 436 -15.79 -7.49 4.24
N VAL A 437 -16.10 -7.96 5.45
CA VAL A 437 -17.01 -7.31 6.40
C VAL A 437 -16.37 -7.26 7.78
N THR A 438 -16.49 -6.16 8.49
CA THR A 438 -15.98 -5.97 9.86
C THR A 438 -17.08 -5.51 10.79
N TYR A 439 -16.94 -5.85 12.06
CA TYR A 439 -17.96 -5.60 13.07
C TYR A 439 -17.40 -4.93 14.32
N THR A 440 -18.30 -4.33 15.12
CA THR A 440 -17.97 -3.61 16.37
C THR A 440 -17.18 -4.44 17.38
N ASN A 441 -17.36 -5.77 17.40
CA ASN A 441 -16.64 -6.66 18.30
C ASN A 441 -15.23 -7.06 17.76
N ARG A 442 -14.77 -6.41 16.69
CA ARG A 442 -13.52 -6.70 15.96
C ARG A 442 -13.49 -8.05 15.24
N ALA A 443 -14.63 -8.72 15.08
CA ALA A 443 -14.71 -9.83 14.14
C ALA A 443 -14.66 -9.31 12.70
N SER A 444 -14.06 -10.11 11.82
CA SER A 444 -14.10 -9.86 10.38
C SER A 444 -14.43 -11.12 9.60
N ILE A 445 -15.09 -10.92 8.46
CA ILE A 445 -15.54 -11.98 7.58
C ILE A 445 -15.02 -11.68 6.19
N ARG A 446 -14.36 -12.65 5.57
CA ARG A 446 -13.97 -12.61 4.16
C ARG A 446 -14.66 -13.74 3.42
N LEU A 447 -15.41 -13.39 2.39
CA LEU A 447 -16.00 -14.30 1.42
C LEU A 447 -15.11 -14.27 0.18
N ASP A 448 -14.46 -15.38 -0.20
CA ASP A 448 -13.69 -15.50 -1.44
C ASP A 448 -14.52 -16.25 -2.49
N GLY A 449 -14.61 -15.75 -3.73
CA GLY A 449 -15.46 -16.31 -4.78
C GLY A 449 -15.72 -15.34 -5.94
N SER A 450 -16.97 -15.19 -6.35
CA SER A 450 -17.46 -14.21 -7.32
C SER A 450 -18.47 -13.31 -6.62
N ASN A 451 -18.11 -12.05 -6.38
CA ASN A 451 -19.02 -11.10 -5.75
C ASN A 451 -20.17 -10.65 -6.68
N SER A 452 -19.96 -10.61 -8.00
CA SER A 452 -21.03 -10.34 -8.96
C SER A 452 -22.10 -11.41 -8.93
N ASP A 453 -21.67 -12.67 -8.97
CA ASP A 453 -22.57 -13.81 -9.11
C ASP A 453 -23.08 -14.29 -7.75
N LYS A 454 -22.50 -13.74 -6.67
CA LYS A 454 -22.80 -14.08 -5.28
C LYS A 454 -22.60 -15.58 -5.00
N ILE A 455 -21.46 -16.07 -5.47
CA ILE A 455 -21.04 -17.47 -5.37
C ILE A 455 -19.70 -17.52 -4.65
N TRP A 456 -19.59 -18.32 -3.58
CA TRP A 456 -18.45 -18.27 -2.66
C TRP A 456 -17.73 -19.62 -2.55
N LYS A 457 -16.41 -19.61 -2.73
CA LYS A 457 -15.52 -20.78 -2.61
C LYS A 457 -15.06 -21.01 -1.18
N LYS A 458 -14.89 -19.93 -0.41
CA LYS A 458 -14.36 -19.97 0.96
C LYS A 458 -14.95 -18.83 1.78
N ILE A 459 -15.20 -19.10 3.05
CA ILE A 459 -15.55 -18.12 4.07
C ILE A 459 -14.43 -18.15 5.10
N THR A 460 -13.88 -17.00 5.46
CA THR A 460 -12.90 -16.85 6.53
C THR A 460 -13.51 -15.93 7.58
N ILE A 461 -13.63 -16.39 8.81
CA ILE A 461 -14.06 -15.58 9.95
C ILE A 461 -12.86 -15.40 10.86
N ASN A 462 -12.47 -14.17 11.16
CA ASN A 462 -11.40 -13.85 12.11
C ASN A 462 -12.00 -13.15 13.33
N SER A 463 -11.52 -13.46 14.53
CA SER A 463 -11.96 -12.80 15.76
C SER A 463 -10.86 -12.82 16.83
N ILE A 464 -10.81 -11.77 17.64
CA ILE A 464 -10.01 -11.75 18.87
C ILE A 464 -10.73 -12.39 20.06
N LEU A 465 -12.04 -12.65 19.93
CA LEU A 465 -12.79 -13.32 20.99
C LEU A 465 -12.33 -14.77 21.09
N PRO A 466 -12.13 -15.31 22.30
CA PRO A 466 -11.74 -16.71 22.47
C PRO A 466 -12.71 -17.68 21.79
N LEU A 467 -12.17 -18.71 21.14
CA LEU A 467 -12.94 -19.80 20.53
C LEU A 467 -13.77 -20.61 21.55
N PHE A 468 -13.77 -20.34 22.87
CA PHE A 468 -14.68 -21.07 23.79
C PHE A 468 -16.16 -20.70 23.61
N LEU A 469 -16.47 -19.58 22.95
CA LEU A 469 -17.83 -19.32 22.42
C LEU A 469 -18.18 -20.23 21.22
N TRP A 470 -17.19 -20.97 20.71
CA TRP A 470 -17.15 -21.74 19.48
C TRP A 470 -16.48 -23.11 19.70
N ASP A 471 -16.55 -23.65 20.92
CA ASP A 471 -16.09 -25.00 21.21
C ASP A 471 -16.84 -25.98 20.29
N PRO A 472 -16.17 -26.94 19.62
CA PRO A 472 -16.82 -28.04 18.93
C PRO A 472 -17.98 -28.70 19.70
N GLU A 473 -17.91 -28.84 21.03
CA GLU A 473 -19.07 -29.31 21.82
C GLU A 473 -20.19 -28.27 21.89
N THR A 474 -19.88 -26.98 21.94
CA THR A 474 -20.87 -25.89 21.82
C THR A 474 -21.46 -25.83 20.40
N LEU A 475 -20.65 -26.01 19.36
CA LEU A 475 -21.08 -26.07 17.94
C LEU A 475 -21.89 -27.34 17.64
N LEU A 476 -21.60 -28.46 18.32
CA LEU A 476 -22.41 -29.67 18.31
C LEU A 476 -23.69 -29.49 19.15
N ASN A 477 -23.66 -28.79 20.29
CA ASN A 477 -24.85 -28.50 21.09
C ASN A 477 -25.79 -27.47 20.44
N PHE A 478 -25.31 -26.69 19.46
CA PHE A 478 -26.12 -25.94 18.50
C PHE A 478 -26.73 -26.85 17.40
N GLU A 479 -27.00 -28.13 17.71
CA GLU A 479 -27.49 -29.22 16.84
C GLU A 479 -28.86 -28.99 16.18
N ILE A 480 -29.34 -27.75 16.13
CA ILE A 480 -30.49 -27.34 15.34
C ILE A 480 -30.00 -26.35 14.29
N LEU A 481 -29.44 -26.87 13.19
CA LEU A 481 -29.67 -26.19 11.93
C LEU A 481 -31.20 -26.23 11.69
N PRO A 482 -31.83 -25.16 11.18
CA PRO A 482 -33.11 -25.31 10.51
C PRO A 482 -32.96 -26.46 9.51
N GLN A 483 -33.89 -27.40 9.49
CA GLN A 483 -33.92 -28.39 8.41
C GLN A 483 -33.99 -27.60 7.09
N ILE A 484 -32.88 -27.62 6.32
CA ILE A 484 -32.78 -27.05 4.97
C ILE A 484 -32.88 -28.18 3.97
#